data_AF-A7I4Y7-F1
#
_entry.id   AF-A7I4Y7-F1
#
_cell.length_a   1.000
_cell.length_b   1.000
_cell.length_c   1.000
_cell.angle_alpha   90.00
_cell.angle_beta   90.00
_cell.angle_gamma   90.00
#
_symmetry.space_group_name_H-M   'P 1'
#
loop_
_entity.id
_entity.type
_entity.pdbx_description
1 polymer ?
#
loop_
_entity_poly.entity_id
_entity_poly.type
_entity_poly.pdbx_seq_one_letter_code
_entity_poly.pdbx_strand_id
1 'polypeptide(L)'
;MKPRNIYRIVIGLLFILTGAVAGLSSSGNIVLPVILLAAGAAFLTTGLIRHNRYGDDPESDERSKKIGAYGLSYAWMTGAVGITLLFWGEYAGIGHLGGTEALELSVLLLVIPAVVFQAYLFRKGDVE
;
A
#
# COMPACT_ATOMS: atom_id res chain seq x y z
N MET A 1 19.46 -12.20 -13.13
CA MET A 1 18.39 -11.42 -12.46
C MET A 1 17.13 -11.51 -13.30
N LYS A 2 15.97 -11.82 -12.70
CA LYS A 2 14.68 -11.61 -13.39
C LYS A 2 14.45 -10.10 -13.57
N PRO A 3 14.04 -9.63 -14.75
CA PRO A 3 13.89 -8.18 -15.05
C PRO A 3 12.96 -7.47 -14.05
N ARG A 4 11.98 -8.18 -13.52
CA ARG A 4 11.05 -7.67 -12.51
C ARG A 4 11.70 -7.24 -11.18
N ASN A 5 12.73 -7.95 -10.71
CA ASN A 5 13.39 -7.58 -9.45
C ASN A 5 14.24 -6.32 -9.63
N ILE A 6 14.80 -6.13 -10.83
CA ILE A 6 15.49 -4.89 -11.21
C ILE A 6 14.50 -3.73 -11.21
N TYR A 7 13.30 -3.89 -11.79
CA TYR A 7 12.29 -2.82 -11.75
C TYR A 7 11.92 -2.40 -10.32
N ARG A 8 11.82 -3.33 -9.37
CA ARG A 8 11.55 -2.99 -7.96
C ARG A 8 12.67 -2.18 -7.33
N ILE A 9 13.92 -2.53 -7.60
CA ILE A 9 15.10 -1.80 -7.11
C ILE A 9 15.13 -0.39 -7.73
N VAL A 10 14.89 -0.27 -9.04
CA VAL A 10 14.85 1.01 -9.74
C VAL A 10 13.73 1.91 -9.22
N ILE A 11 12.51 1.38 -9.08
CA ILE A 11 11.37 2.12 -8.51
C ILE A 11 11.68 2.56 -7.08
N GLY A 12 12.24 1.68 -6.26
CA GLY A 12 12.62 2.00 -4.89
C GLY A 12 13.67 3.12 -4.82
N LEU A 13 14.69 3.07 -5.68
CA LEU A 13 15.71 4.11 -5.79
C LEU A 13 15.10 5.46 -6.22
N LEU A 14 14.23 5.45 -7.23
CA LEU A 14 13.53 6.64 -7.69
C LEU A 14 12.70 7.27 -6.57
N PHE A 15 11.97 6.46 -5.80
CA PHE A 15 11.19 6.98 -4.66
C PHE A 15 12.08 7.55 -3.56
N ILE A 16 13.23 6.94 -3.25
CA ILE A 16 14.17 7.51 -2.27
C ILE A 16 14.72 8.86 -2.76
N LEU A 17 15.17 8.93 -4.01
CA LEU A 17 15.71 10.16 -4.58
C LEU A 17 14.67 11.28 -4.60
N THR A 18 13.46 10.99 -5.06
CA THR A 18 12.36 11.96 -5.08
C THR A 18 11.96 12.36 -3.66
N GLY A 19 11.89 11.42 -2.71
CA GLY A 19 11.60 11.71 -1.31
C GLY A 19 12.66 12.60 -0.65
N ALA A 20 13.95 12.37 -0.95
CA ALA A 20 15.05 13.21 -0.46
C ALA A 20 14.98 14.63 -1.04
N VAL A 21 14.76 14.78 -2.35
CA VAL A 21 14.61 16.10 -3.00
C VAL A 21 13.38 16.84 -2.46
N ALA A 22 12.25 16.15 -2.29
CA ALA A 22 11.04 16.71 -1.72
C ALA A 22 11.25 17.16 -0.26
N GLY A 23 12.02 16.39 0.53
CA GLY A 23 12.33 16.72 1.91
C GLY A 23 13.19 17.97 2.03
N LEU A 24 14.21 18.10 1.18
CA LEU A 24 15.07 19.27 1.13
C LEU A 24 14.35 20.53 0.62
N SER A 25 13.34 20.35 -0.24
CA SER A 25 12.57 21.46 -0.82
C SER A 25 11.34 21.87 0.02
N SER A 26 10.98 21.09 1.04
CA SER A 26 9.75 21.33 1.80
C SER A 26 9.94 22.36 2.90
N SER A 27 9.16 23.45 2.84
CA SER A 27 9.07 24.48 3.88
C SER A 27 8.11 24.12 5.02
N GLY A 28 8.20 22.88 5.52
CA GLY A 28 7.53 22.46 6.77
C GLY A 28 6.56 21.27 6.67
N ASN A 29 6.11 20.88 5.48
CA ASN A 29 5.29 19.67 5.32
C ASN A 29 6.17 18.44 5.02
N ILE A 30 6.38 17.61 6.03
CA ILE A 30 7.23 16.41 5.93
C ILE A 30 6.46 15.14 5.52
N VAL A 31 5.14 15.21 5.35
CA VAL A 31 4.30 14.01 5.12
C VAL A 31 4.67 13.35 3.79
N LEU A 32 4.69 14.13 2.70
CA LEU A 32 5.03 13.64 1.37
C LEU A 32 6.44 12.99 1.31
N PRO A 33 7.52 13.66 1.76
CA PRO A 33 8.85 13.06 1.71
C PRO A 33 8.96 11.80 2.59
N VAL A 34 8.31 11.75 3.75
CA VAL A 34 8.30 10.55 4.60
C VAL A 34 7.63 9.37 3.90
N ILE A 35 6.48 9.58 3.26
CA ILE A 35 5.77 8.52 2.51
C ILE A 35 6.64 8.00 1.36
N LEU A 36 7.27 8.89 0.59
CA LEU A 36 8.14 8.53 -0.53
C LEU A 36 9.37 7.74 -0.07
N LEU A 37 10.01 8.17 1.02
CA LEU A 37 11.16 7.46 1.60
C LEU A 37 10.76 6.08 2.12
N ALA A 38 9.63 5.97 2.84
CA ALA A 38 9.13 4.70 3.36
C ALA A 38 8.78 3.71 2.22
N ALA A 39 8.06 4.18 1.20
CA ALA A 39 7.75 3.38 0.02
C ALA A 39 9.02 2.94 -0.72
N GLY A 40 9.96 3.87 -0.94
CA GLY A 40 11.25 3.60 -1.57
C GLY A 40 12.05 2.53 -0.82
N ALA A 41 12.14 2.65 0.51
CA ALA A 41 12.80 1.67 1.36
C ALA A 41 12.14 0.28 1.27
N ALA A 42 10.81 0.20 1.25
CA ALA A 42 10.09 -1.05 1.10
C ALA A 42 10.38 -1.73 -0.25
N PHE A 43 10.33 -0.98 -1.35
CA PHE A 43 10.64 -1.50 -2.69
C PHE A 43 12.10 -1.95 -2.84
N LEU A 44 13.05 -1.18 -2.31
CA LEU A 44 14.47 -1.54 -2.31
C LEU A 44 14.73 -2.79 -1.47
N THR A 45 14.23 -2.83 -0.25
CA THR A 45 14.43 -3.96 0.66
C THR A 45 13.83 -5.24 0.09
N THR A 46 12.61 -5.19 -0.44
CA THR A 46 11.97 -6.36 -1.07
C THR A 46 12.69 -6.79 -2.36
N GLY A 47 13.17 -5.84 -3.16
CA GLY A 47 13.97 -6.10 -4.35
C GLY A 47 15.30 -6.81 -4.03
N LEU A 48 16.02 -6.31 -3.02
CA LEU A 48 17.30 -6.86 -2.56
C LEU A 48 17.14 -8.24 -1.90
N ILE A 49 16.16 -8.41 -1.01
CA ILE A 49 15.90 -9.71 -0.35
C ILE A 49 15.55 -10.78 -1.39
N ARG A 50 14.69 -10.46 -2.36
CA ARG A 50 14.34 -11.41 -3.44
C ARG A 50 15.47 -11.64 -4.43
N HIS A 51 16.40 -10.71 -4.55
CA HIS A 51 17.61 -10.93 -5.34
C HIS A 51 18.52 -11.97 -4.66
N ASN A 52 18.69 -11.89 -3.34
CA ASN A 52 19.57 -12.78 -2.58
C ASN A 52 19.01 -14.20 -2.38
N ARG A 53 17.69 -14.41 -2.51
CA ARG A 53 17.04 -15.73 -2.43
C ARG A 53 16.87 -16.40 -3.81
N TYR A 54 17.81 -16.20 -4.72
CA TYR A 54 17.68 -16.72 -6.09
C TYR A 54 17.83 -18.24 -6.13
N GLY A 55 16.75 -18.93 -6.49
CA GLY A 55 16.65 -20.38 -6.75
C GLY A 55 15.42 -20.66 -7.62
N ASP A 56 15.35 -21.86 -8.21
CA ASP A 56 14.32 -22.28 -9.19
C ASP A 56 12.94 -22.58 -8.58
N ASP A 57 12.72 -22.18 -7.33
CA ASP A 57 11.42 -22.36 -6.69
C ASP A 57 10.31 -21.57 -7.42
N PRO A 58 9.08 -22.11 -7.50
CA PRO A 58 7.94 -21.41 -8.06
C PRO A 58 7.72 -20.08 -7.30
N GLU A 59 7.97 -18.99 -8.02
CA GLU A 59 8.12 -17.64 -7.46
C GLU A 59 6.82 -17.05 -6.86
N SER A 60 5.68 -17.62 -7.24
CA SER A 60 4.36 -17.30 -6.69
C SER A 60 3.41 -18.47 -6.97
N ASP A 61 3.05 -19.16 -5.90
CA ASP A 61 1.95 -20.11 -5.90
C ASP A 61 0.63 -19.41 -6.33
N GLU A 62 -0.25 -20.12 -7.04
CA GLU A 62 -1.59 -19.66 -7.40
C GLU A 62 -2.36 -19.21 -6.17
N ARG A 63 -2.18 -19.91 -5.05
CA ARG A 63 -2.73 -19.56 -3.74
C ARG A 63 -2.38 -18.13 -3.31
N SER A 64 -1.12 -17.72 -3.44
CA SER A 64 -0.69 -16.37 -3.06
C SER A 64 -1.33 -15.29 -3.93
N LYS A 65 -1.57 -15.58 -5.22
CA LYS A 65 -2.27 -14.66 -6.13
C LYS A 65 -3.73 -14.52 -5.74
N LYS A 66 -4.42 -15.62 -5.43
CA LYS A 66 -5.82 -15.61 -4.94
C LYS A 66 -5.95 -14.81 -3.66
N ILE A 67 -5.09 -15.05 -2.66
CA ILE A 67 -5.08 -14.28 -1.40
C ILE A 67 -4.92 -12.79 -1.67
N GLY A 68 -4.00 -12.41 -2.56
CA GLY A 68 -3.79 -11.01 -2.92
C GLY A 68 -5.02 -10.38 -3.56
N ALA A 69 -5.66 -11.08 -4.50
CA ALA A 69 -6.87 -10.61 -5.18
C ALA A 69 -8.05 -10.49 -4.22
N TYR A 70 -8.39 -11.55 -3.47
CA TYR A 70 -9.49 -11.52 -2.51
C TYR A 70 -9.28 -10.49 -1.40
N GLY A 71 -8.06 -10.39 -0.87
CA GLY A 71 -7.73 -9.39 0.14
C GLY A 71 -7.94 -7.95 -0.36
N LEU A 72 -7.57 -7.68 -1.62
CA LEU A 72 -7.81 -6.38 -2.25
C LEU A 72 -9.31 -6.14 -2.52
N SER A 73 -10.05 -7.15 -2.96
CA SER A 73 -11.49 -7.05 -3.19
C SER A 73 -12.26 -6.73 -1.90
N TYR A 74 -11.94 -7.40 -0.79
CA TYR A 74 -12.56 -7.11 0.51
C TYR A 74 -12.19 -5.73 1.04
N ALA A 75 -10.94 -5.30 0.84
CA ALA A 75 -10.50 -3.97 1.21
C ALA A 75 -11.22 -2.88 0.40
N TRP A 76 -11.40 -3.11 -0.90
CA TRP A 76 -12.15 -2.20 -1.76
C TRP A 76 -13.59 -2.05 -1.32
N MET A 77 -14.26 -3.17 -0.99
CA MET A 77 -15.64 -3.14 -0.48
C MET A 77 -15.72 -2.41 0.87
N THR A 78 -14.78 -2.68 1.77
CA THR A 78 -14.71 -2.01 3.08
C THR A 78 -14.46 -0.51 2.92
N GLY A 79 -13.54 -0.13 2.02
CA GLY A 79 -13.27 1.27 1.70
C GLY A 79 -14.47 1.96 1.09
N ALA A 80 -15.17 1.33 0.14
CA ALA A 80 -16.37 1.88 -0.47
C ALA A 80 -17.49 2.12 0.56
N VAL A 81 -17.73 1.17 1.45
CA VAL A 81 -18.69 1.32 2.56
C VAL A 81 -18.24 2.45 3.50
N GLY A 82 -16.98 2.47 3.92
CA GLY A 82 -16.45 3.49 4.82
C GLY A 82 -16.57 4.90 4.24
N ILE A 83 -16.15 5.10 2.98
CA ILE A 83 -16.26 6.38 2.29
C ILE A 83 -17.73 6.80 2.11
N THR A 84 -18.62 5.84 1.82
CA THR A 84 -20.06 6.11 1.73
C THR A 84 -20.61 6.58 3.08
N LEU A 85 -20.19 5.98 4.20
CA LEU A 85 -20.57 6.41 5.54
C LEU A 85 -20.03 7.81 5.87
N LEU A 86 -18.79 8.11 5.49
CA LEU A 86 -18.23 9.46 5.64
C LEU A 86 -19.07 10.49 4.88
N PHE A 87 -19.40 10.20 3.61
CA PHE A 87 -20.24 11.06 2.79
C PHE A 87 -21.61 11.31 3.41
N TRP A 88 -22.30 10.26 3.86
CA TRP A 88 -23.62 10.40 4.48
C TRP A 88 -23.56 11.07 5.85
N GLY A 89 -22.51 10.83 6.63
CA GLY A 89 -22.30 11.50 7.92
C GLY A 89 -22.13 13.00 7.76
N GLU A 90 -21.33 13.42 6.78
CA GLU A 90 -21.16 14.81 6.36
C GLU A 90 -22.50 15.41 5.89
N TYR A 91 -23.21 14.71 4.99
CA TYR A 91 -24.50 15.15 4.46
C TYR A 91 -25.58 15.31 5.56
N ALA A 92 -25.60 14.41 6.54
CA ALA A 92 -26.53 14.44 7.66
C ALA A 92 -26.13 15.43 8.77
N GLY A 93 -24.97 16.09 8.66
CA GLY A 93 -24.46 17.04 9.65
C GLY A 93 -23.99 16.38 10.96
N ILE A 94 -23.64 15.10 10.94
CA ILE A 94 -23.17 14.35 12.13
C ILE A 94 -21.73 14.71 12.49
N GLY A 95 -20.97 15.22 11.53
CA GLY A 95 -19.62 15.76 11.70
C GLY A 95 -19.19 16.49 10.43
N HIS A 96 -18.15 17.31 10.54
CA HIS A 96 -17.55 18.00 9.40
C HIS A 96 -16.09 17.57 9.29
N LEU A 97 -15.71 16.98 8.17
CA LEU A 97 -14.31 16.70 7.85
C LEU A 97 -13.83 17.67 6.78
N GLY A 98 -12.66 18.29 7.01
CA GLY A 98 -12.00 19.06 5.98
C GLY A 98 -11.69 18.18 4.76
N GLY A 99 -11.66 18.76 3.55
CA GLY A 99 -11.42 18.00 2.32
C GLY A 99 -10.12 17.16 2.36
N THR A 100 -9.06 17.70 2.98
CA THR A 100 -7.80 16.97 3.20
C THR A 100 -7.97 15.80 4.18
N GLU A 101 -8.64 16.02 5.31
CA GLU A 101 -8.87 15.00 6.33
C GLU A 101 -9.73 13.85 5.78
N ALA A 102 -10.75 14.17 5.00
CA ALA A 102 -11.59 13.17 4.33
C ALA A 102 -10.80 12.31 3.33
N LEU A 103 -9.87 12.92 2.58
CA LEU A 103 -8.99 12.20 1.65
C LEU A 103 -7.99 11.30 2.39
N GLU A 104 -7.36 11.81 3.45
CA GLU A 104 -6.44 11.03 4.29
C GLU A 104 -7.15 9.81 4.87
N LEU A 105 -8.35 10.00 5.43
CA LEU A 105 -9.14 8.93 6.02
C LEU A 105 -9.62 7.91 4.97
N SER A 106 -9.96 8.37 3.77
CA SER A 106 -10.32 7.50 2.63
C SER A 106 -9.15 6.61 2.20
N VAL A 107 -7.93 7.13 2.19
CA VAL A 107 -6.72 6.32 1.91
C VAL A 107 -6.52 5.26 2.98
N LEU A 108 -6.66 5.62 4.27
CA LEU A 108 -6.52 4.67 5.37
C LEU A 108 -7.57 3.56 5.32
N LEU A 109 -8.82 3.90 4.98
CA LEU A 109 -9.93 2.94 4.81
C LEU A 109 -9.70 1.94 3.66
N LEU A 110 -8.80 2.23 2.72
CA LEU A 110 -8.42 1.29 1.67
C LEU A 110 -7.17 0.49 2.02
N VAL A 111 -6.13 1.15 2.53
CA VAL A 111 -4.81 0.55 2.76
C VAL A 111 -4.81 -0.38 3.97
N ILE A 112 -5.38 0.07 5.10
CA ILE A 112 -5.35 -0.73 6.34
C ILE A 112 -6.13 -2.03 6.14
N PRO A 113 -7.38 -2.03 5.62
CA PRO A 113 -8.10 -3.28 5.39
C PRO A 113 -7.42 -4.19 4.39
N ALA A 114 -6.74 -3.68 3.35
CA ALA A 114 -6.00 -4.51 2.41
C ALA A 114 -4.93 -5.35 3.10
N VAL A 115 -4.14 -4.72 3.98
CA VAL A 115 -3.11 -5.43 4.76
C VAL A 115 -3.75 -6.41 5.73
N VAL A 116 -4.82 -6.01 6.42
CA VAL A 116 -5.51 -6.86 7.41
C VAL A 116 -6.12 -8.09 6.74
N PHE A 117 -6.86 -7.93 5.64
CA PHE A 117 -7.47 -9.04 4.93
C PHE A 117 -6.44 -9.96 4.29
N GLN A 118 -5.37 -9.42 3.68
CA GLN A 118 -4.29 -10.24 3.16
C GLN A 118 -3.62 -11.05 4.27
N ALA A 119 -3.32 -10.44 5.42
CA ALA A 119 -2.73 -11.13 6.56
C ALA A 119 -3.67 -12.19 7.15
N TYR A 120 -4.97 -11.90 7.24
CA TYR A 120 -5.98 -12.83 7.72
C TYR A 120 -6.13 -14.04 6.79
N LEU A 121 -6.31 -13.82 5.48
CA LEU A 121 -6.44 -14.88 4.48
C LEU A 121 -5.16 -15.73 4.39
N PHE A 122 -3.99 -15.10 4.52
CA PHE A 122 -2.72 -15.82 4.56
C PHE A 122 -2.64 -16.80 5.75
N ARG A 123 -3.14 -16.38 6.92
CA ARG A 123 -3.22 -17.25 8.12
C ARG A 123 -4.30 -18.32 8.00
N LYS A 124 -5.42 -18.01 7.33
CA LYS A 124 -6.56 -18.92 7.19
C LYS A 124 -6.24 -20.15 6.33
N GLY A 125 -5.29 -20.05 5.40
CA GLY A 125 -4.88 -21.19 4.58
C GLY A 125 -5.39 -21.06 3.16
N ASP A 126 -6.20 -22.02 2.71
CA ASP A 126 -6.74 -22.04 1.35
C ASP A 126 -7.88 -21.04 1.18
N VAL A 127 -7.93 -20.42 0.01
CA VAL A 127 -8.96 -19.45 -0.36
C VAL A 127 -9.56 -19.96 -1.67
N GLU A 128 -10.71 -20.64 -1.56
CA GLU A 128 -11.48 -21.12 -2.72
C GLU A 128 -12.14 -19.94 -3.44
#